data_AF-A0A5S3QND4-F1
#
_entry.id   AF-A0A5S3QND4-F1
#
_cell.length_a   1.000
_cell.length_b   1.000
_cell.length_c   1.000
_cell.angle_alpha   90.00
_cell.angle_beta   90.00
_cell.angle_gamma   90.00
#
_symmetry.space_group_name_H-M   'P 1'
#
loop_
_entity.id
_entity.type
_entity.pdbx_description
1 polymer ?
#
loop_
_entity_poly.entity_id
_entity_poly.type
_entity_poly.pdbx_seq_one_letter_code
_entity_poly.pdbx_strand_id
1 'polypeptide(L)'
;MGHDILGYNKSGENVAYLRFSKNDVNSLVVYCLLESSDYFAGVSGTGDSVSFTQQQMEKALENYNRHMIIYPGKKHFETWQRNEILKFLKNCLEMTKKERTIQVLFG
;
A
#
# COMPACT_ATOMS: atom_id res chain seq x y z
N MET A 1 -18.50 3.54 -0.34
CA MET A 1 -17.38 3.54 -1.30
C MET A 1 -16.10 3.63 -0.51
N GLY A 2 -15.15 2.76 -0.80
CA GLY A 2 -13.83 2.71 -0.19
C GLY A 2 -12.80 2.48 -1.29
N HIS A 3 -11.55 2.70 -0.94
CA HIS A 3 -10.41 2.54 -1.81
C HIS A 3 -9.60 1.34 -1.31
N ASP A 4 -9.53 0.29 -2.11
CA ASP A 4 -8.93 -1.00 -1.74
C ASP A 4 -7.59 -1.16 -2.47
N ILE A 5 -6.51 -1.42 -1.73
CA ILE A 5 -5.19 -1.73 -2.29
C ILE A 5 -4.84 -3.16 -1.91
N LEU A 6 -4.65 -4.00 -2.92
CA LEU A 6 -4.58 -5.46 -2.77
C LEU A 6 -3.26 -5.96 -3.36
N GLY A 7 -2.50 -6.76 -2.60
CA GLY A 7 -1.30 -7.44 -3.07
C GLY A 7 -1.58 -8.92 -3.38
N TYR A 8 -1.13 -9.38 -4.53
CA TYR A 8 -1.32 -10.73 -5.06
C TYR A 8 0.02 -11.42 -5.34
N ASN A 9 0.14 -12.69 -4.93
CA ASN A 9 1.26 -13.53 -5.31
C ASN A 9 1.13 -14.04 -6.76
N LYS A 10 2.10 -14.81 -7.26
CA LYS A 10 2.07 -15.37 -8.63
C LYS A 10 0.93 -16.36 -8.87
N SER A 11 0.40 -16.96 -7.81
CA SER A 11 -0.75 -17.86 -7.87
C SER A 11 -2.09 -17.10 -7.93
N GLY A 12 -2.08 -15.76 -7.86
CA GLY A 12 -3.28 -14.94 -7.83
C GLY A 12 -3.97 -14.89 -6.47
N GLU A 13 -3.32 -15.34 -5.41
CA GLU A 13 -3.86 -15.30 -4.04
C GLU A 13 -3.59 -13.93 -3.42
N ASN A 14 -4.59 -13.39 -2.72
CA ASN A 14 -4.41 -12.16 -1.96
C ASN A 14 -3.57 -12.42 -0.70
N VAL A 15 -2.48 -11.67 -0.56
CA VAL A 15 -1.47 -11.82 0.50
C VAL A 15 -1.25 -10.54 1.29
N ALA A 16 -1.73 -9.41 0.78
CA ALA A 16 -1.69 -8.12 1.42
C ALA A 16 -2.96 -7.32 1.06
N TYR A 17 -3.46 -6.55 2.03
CA TYR A 17 -4.69 -5.78 1.86
C TYR A 17 -4.65 -4.50 2.68
N LEU A 18 -5.14 -3.42 2.08
CA LEU A 18 -5.45 -2.15 2.72
C LEU A 18 -6.80 -1.67 2.22
N ARG A 19 -7.56 -1.06 3.14
CA ARG A 19 -8.81 -0.38 2.81
C ARG A 19 -8.82 1.01 3.42
N PHE A 20 -9.19 1.97 2.58
CA PHE A 20 -9.38 3.36 2.95
C PHE A 20 -10.84 3.74 2.75
N SER A 21 -11.35 4.62 3.60
CA SER A 21 -12.70 5.17 3.39
C SER A 21 -12.68 6.26 2.31
N LYS A 22 -13.85 6.59 1.73
CA LYS A 22 -13.98 7.61 0.67
C LYS A 22 -13.27 8.95 0.95
N ASN A 23 -13.21 9.37 2.21
CA ASN A 23 -12.64 10.65 2.62
C ASN A 23 -11.28 10.50 3.32
N ASP A 24 -10.68 9.31 3.22
CA ASP A 24 -9.40 9.02 3.84
C ASP A 24 -8.25 9.48 2.95
N VAL A 25 -7.83 10.72 3.20
CA VAL A 25 -6.71 11.38 2.50
C VAL A 25 -5.40 10.62 2.64
N ASN A 26 -5.30 9.69 3.60
CA ASN A 26 -4.09 8.94 3.83
C ASN A 26 -3.87 7.81 2.82
N SER A 27 -4.85 7.51 1.97
CA SER A 27 -4.65 6.64 0.81
C SER A 27 -3.47 7.11 -0.06
N LEU A 28 -3.33 8.43 -0.25
CA LEU A 28 -2.23 9.06 -1.00
C LEU A 28 -0.84 8.67 -0.48
N VAL A 29 -0.72 8.39 0.82
CA VAL A 29 0.54 7.98 1.42
C VAL A 29 1.04 6.68 0.79
N VAL A 30 0.15 5.72 0.55
CA VAL A 30 0.53 4.43 -0.04
C VAL A 30 1.02 4.62 -1.47
N TYR A 31 0.34 5.48 -2.24
CA TYR A 31 0.76 5.82 -3.59
C TYR A 31 2.15 6.46 -3.62
N CYS A 32 2.42 7.39 -2.70
CA CYS A 32 3.72 8.02 -2.57
C CYS A 32 4.81 7.01 -2.16
N LEU A 33 4.52 6.12 -1.20
CA LEU A 33 5.47 5.11 -0.73
C LEU A 33 5.84 4.11 -1.84
N LEU A 34 4.86 3.73 -2.66
CA LEU A 34 5.03 2.80 -3.78
C LEU A 34 5.44 3.50 -5.09
N GLU A 35 5.59 4.84 -5.11
CA GLU A 35 5.87 5.62 -6.33
C GLU A 35 4.87 5.29 -7.47
N SER A 36 3.58 5.22 -7.13
CA SER A 36 2.50 4.70 -7.99
C SER A 36 1.39 5.73 -8.26
N SER A 37 1.74 7.02 -8.31
CA SER A 37 0.78 8.12 -8.52
C SER A 37 -0.10 7.97 -9.76
N ASP A 38 0.39 7.26 -10.78
CA ASP A 38 -0.33 7.00 -12.03
C ASP A 38 -1.60 6.14 -11.82
N TYR A 39 -1.66 5.41 -10.70
CA TYR A 39 -2.78 4.55 -10.34
C TYR A 39 -3.80 5.24 -9.42
N PHE A 40 -3.54 6.49 -9.03
CA PHE A 40 -4.45 7.27 -8.19
C PHE A 40 -5.54 7.95 -9.03
N ALA A 41 -6.79 7.51 -8.88
CA ALA A 41 -7.96 8.13 -9.52
C ALA A 41 -9.03 8.57 -8.50
N GLY A 42 -8.60 9.12 -7.36
CA GLY A 42 -9.49 9.61 -6.32
C GLY A 42 -10.00 8.51 -5.39
N VAL A 43 -11.29 8.17 -5.47
CA VAL A 43 -11.98 7.35 -4.45
C VAL A 43 -11.87 5.84 -4.71
N SER A 44 -11.56 5.42 -5.93
CA SER A 44 -11.68 4.01 -6.36
C SER A 44 -10.43 3.49 -7.07
N GLY A 45 -9.31 4.20 -6.96
CA GLY A 45 -8.12 3.89 -7.77
C GLY A 45 -8.44 3.81 -9.27
N THR A 46 -7.50 3.32 -10.06
CA THR A 46 -7.72 3.07 -11.50
C THR A 46 -8.40 1.73 -11.78
N GLY A 47 -8.46 0.84 -10.80
CA GLY A 47 -8.78 -0.58 -11.00
C GLY A 47 -7.68 -1.37 -11.70
N ASP A 48 -6.53 -0.74 -11.97
CA ASP A 48 -5.38 -1.36 -12.63
C ASP A 48 -4.35 -1.85 -11.59
N SER A 49 -3.39 -2.63 -12.06
CA SER A 49 -2.38 -3.28 -11.23
C SER A 49 -0.97 -3.12 -11.79
N VAL A 50 0.02 -3.19 -10.91
CA VAL A 50 1.43 -3.13 -11.27
C VAL A 50 2.23 -4.14 -10.46
N SER A 51 3.29 -4.69 -11.07
CA SER A 51 4.20 -5.59 -10.38
C SER A 51 5.34 -4.81 -9.73
N PHE A 52 5.62 -5.11 -8.46
CA PHE A 52 6.73 -4.58 -7.69
C PHE A 52 7.80 -5.64 -7.46
N THR A 53 9.05 -5.22 -7.58
CA THR A 53 10.24 -6.00 -7.24
C THR A 53 10.57 -5.88 -5.76
N GLN A 54 11.43 -6.77 -5.25
CA GLN A 54 11.95 -6.67 -3.88
C GLN A 54 12.59 -5.31 -3.59
N GLN A 55 13.42 -4.78 -4.50
CA GLN A 55 14.09 -3.49 -4.29
C GLN A 55 13.10 -2.33 -4.17
N GLN A 56 12.02 -2.33 -4.97
CA GLN A 56 10.96 -1.32 -4.87
C GLN A 56 10.22 -1.42 -3.54
N MET A 57 9.93 -2.64 -3.05
CA MET A 57 9.28 -2.84 -1.75
C MET A 57 10.19 -2.46 -0.57
N GLU A 58 11.50 -2.73 -0.66
CA GLU A 58 12.49 -2.29 0.33
C GLU A 58 12.55 -0.77 0.40
N LYS A 59 12.60 -0.10 -0.76
CA LYS A 59 12.55 1.37 -0.85
C LYS A 59 11.26 1.94 -0.25
N ALA A 60 10.11 1.33 -0.53
CA ALA A 60 8.83 1.74 0.06
C ALA A 60 8.85 1.64 1.60
N LEU A 61 9.40 0.56 2.14
CA LEU A 61 9.53 0.35 3.59
C LEU A 61 10.53 1.34 4.23
N GLU A 62 11.64 1.64 3.55
CA GLU A 62 12.60 2.66 3.97
C GLU A 62 11.94 4.04 4.00
N ASN A 63 11.20 4.40 2.94
CA ASN A 63 10.46 5.66 2.86
C ASN A 63 9.42 5.77 3.99
N TYR A 64 8.72 4.68 4.31
CA TYR A 64 7.78 4.62 5.43
C TYR A 64 8.45 4.91 6.77
N ASN A 65 9.66 4.38 6.99
CA ASN A 65 10.41 4.59 8.24
C ASN A 65 10.99 6.02 8.33
N ARG A 66 11.40 6.60 7.20
CA ARG A 66 11.96 7.97 7.14
C ARG A 66 10.89 9.04 7.34
N HIS A 67 9.71 8.84 6.77
CA HIS A 67 8.64 9.81 6.87
C HIS A 67 7.79 9.48 8.10
N MET A 68 7.88 10.31 9.15
CA MET A 68 6.76 10.44 10.07
C MET A 68 5.60 11.03 9.27
N ILE A 69 4.79 10.17 8.67
CA ILE A 69 3.53 10.59 8.05
C ILE A 69 2.70 11.18 9.19
N ILE A 70 2.53 12.51 9.17
CA ILE A 70 1.70 13.23 10.14
C ILE A 70 0.28 13.13 9.61
N TYR A 71 -0.49 12.27 10.24
CA TYR A 71 -1.91 12.12 9.96
C TYR A 71 -2.66 13.26 10.68
N PRO A 72 -3.51 14.04 10.00
CA PRO A 72 -4.43 14.94 10.68
C PRO A 72 -5.63 14.13 11.22
N GLY A 73 -5.65 13.78 12.50
CA GLY A 73 -6.77 13.02 13.07
C GLY A 73 -6.72 12.74 14.58
N LYS A 74 -7.49 11.72 14.99
CA LYS A 74 -7.41 11.18 16.37
C LYS A 74 -6.23 10.22 16.44
N LYS A 75 -5.22 10.53 17.27
CA LYS A 75 -3.98 9.75 17.50
C LYS A 75 -4.12 8.22 17.48
N HIS A 76 -5.23 7.67 17.99
CA HIS A 76 -5.50 6.23 17.97
C HIS A 76 -5.74 5.68 16.54
N PHE A 77 -6.57 6.37 15.76
CA PHE A 77 -6.89 5.99 14.38
C PHE A 77 -5.65 6.09 13.48
N GLU A 78 -4.82 7.11 13.71
CA GLU A 78 -3.54 7.30 13.03
C GLU A 78 -2.58 6.15 13.30
N THR A 79 -2.46 5.73 14.55
CA THR A 79 -1.58 4.62 14.94
C THR A 79 -2.03 3.31 14.33
N TRP A 80 -3.34 3.05 14.33
CA TRP A 80 -3.91 1.86 13.71
C TRP A 80 -3.64 1.83 12.20
N GLN A 81 -3.94 2.93 11.49
CA GLN A 81 -3.74 3.02 10.05
C GLN A 81 -2.27 2.89 9.64
N ARG A 82 -1.36 3.49 10.41
CA ARG A 82 0.09 3.30 10.24
C ARG A 82 0.49 1.83 10.35
N ASN A 83 -0.03 1.12 11.35
CA ASN A 83 0.26 -0.29 11.52
C ASN A 83 -0.26 -1.14 10.36
N GLU A 84 -1.44 -0.82 9.82
CA GLU A 84 -1.99 -1.51 8.65
C GLU A 84 -1.12 -1.28 7.41
N ILE A 85 -0.67 -0.04 7.15
CA ILE A 85 0.24 0.27 6.03
C ILE A 85 1.57 -0.47 6.21
N LEU A 86 2.14 -0.46 7.41
CA LEU A 86 3.37 -1.18 7.69
C LEU A 86 3.22 -2.69 7.48
N LYS A 87 2.10 -3.27 7.93
CA LYS A 87 1.78 -4.68 7.74
C LYS A 87 1.65 -5.01 6.25
N PHE A 88 0.96 -4.18 5.48
CA PHE A 88 0.83 -4.33 4.04
C PHE A 88 2.21 -4.36 3.34
N LEU A 89 3.07 -3.37 3.62
CA LEU A 89 4.41 -3.29 3.02
C LEU A 89 5.28 -4.49 3.40
N LYS A 90 5.20 -4.96 4.65
CA LYS A 90 5.94 -6.14 5.12
C LYS A 90 5.48 -7.42 4.43
N ASN A 91 4.18 -7.64 4.30
CA ASN A 91 3.63 -8.79 3.60
C ASN A 91 4.05 -8.80 2.12
N CYS A 92 3.98 -7.63 1.48
CA CYS A 92 4.44 -7.46 0.10
C CYS A 92 5.93 -7.77 -0.05
N LEU A 93 6.77 -7.23 0.85
CA LEU A 93 8.20 -7.49 0.87
C LEU A 93 8.50 -8.99 1.10
N GLU A 94 7.82 -9.64 2.04
CA GLU A 94 7.97 -11.06 2.30
C GLU A 94 7.67 -11.90 1.04
N MET A 95 6.61 -11.55 0.31
CA MET A 95 6.31 -12.24 -0.95
C MET A 95 7.32 -11.95 -2.05
N THR A 96 7.81 -10.72 -2.19
CA THR A 96 8.90 -10.46 -3.15
C THR A 96 10.17 -11.22 -2.82
N LYS A 97 10.46 -11.52 -1.54
CA LYS A 97 11.61 -12.37 -1.17
C LYS A 97 11.42 -13.83 -1.56
N LYS A 98 10.18 -14.34 -1.54
CA LYS A 98 9.85 -15.71 -1.93
C LYS A 98 9.72 -15.87 -3.45
N GLU A 99 9.05 -14.93 -4.10
CA GLU A 99 8.60 -15.06 -5.49
C GLU A 99 9.23 -14.04 -6.45
N ARG A 100 10.15 -13.20 -5.97
CA ARG A 100 10.83 -12.09 -6.67
C ARG A 100 9.95 -10.87 -6.96
N THR A 101 8.65 -11.07 -7.15
CA THR A 101 7.69 -10.02 -7.50
C THR A 101 6.37 -10.19 -6.76
N ILE A 102 5.64 -9.09 -6.60
CA ILE A 102 4.25 -9.08 -6.13
C ILE A 102 3.44 -8.15 -7.04
N GLN A 103 2.21 -8.53 -7.38
CA GLN A 103 1.29 -7.66 -8.11
C GLN A 103 0.44 -6.87 -7.11
N VAL A 104 0.32 -5.56 -7.29
CA VAL A 104 -0.54 -4.70 -6.46
C VAL A 104 -1.62 -4.10 -7.34
N LEU A 105 -2.88 -4.27 -6.93
CA LEU A 105 -4.08 -3.72 -7.55
C LEU A 105 -4.54 -2.48 -6.76
N PHE A 106 -4.95 -1.43 -7.47
CA PHE A 106 -5.42 -0.17 -6.90
C PHE A 106 -6.89 0.08 -7.26
N GLY A 107 -7.83 -0.32 -6.39
CA GLY A 107 -9.29 -0.31 -6.64
C GLY A 107 -10.14 0.45 -5.63
#